data_AF-A0A967D024-F1
#
_entry.id   AF-A0A967D024-F1
#
_cell.length_a   1.000
_cell.length_b   1.000
_cell.length_c   1.000
_cell.angle_alpha   90.00
_cell.angle_beta   90.00
_cell.angle_gamma   90.00
#
_symmetry.space_group_name_H-M   'P 1'
#
loop_
_entity.id
_entity.type
_entity.pdbx_description
1 polymer ?
#
loop_
_entity_poly.entity_id
_entity_poly.type
_entity_poly.pdbx_seq_one_letter_code
_entity_poly.pdbx_strand_id
1 'polypeptide(L)'
;VYCEKPLSYNVEEARKIRMAAREANVVTQMGIQIHSGDNYRRVVELIRSGAIGDVTEAHVWVGRAWGRQAAEEAQANGDIVSVRERPEGSEPVPEGLDWDLWIGPAPMRPFHSVYFPGPKWYRWWDFGNGTMSDLGSHWNDLPFWALELDAPASVEAFGPPPHSEIAPASMRAVYEYPARKLASGQTRPALTLTWHQGTERPPQVLDGTVPD
;
A
#
# COMPACT_ATOMS: atom_id res chain seq x y z
N VAL A 1 -2.39 -10.62 19.84
CA VAL A 1 -1.91 -11.25 18.60
C VAL A 1 -1.22 -10.18 17.76
N TYR A 2 0.02 -10.41 17.34
CA TYR A 2 0.75 -9.52 16.45
C TYR A 2 0.74 -10.10 15.04
N CYS A 3 0.42 -9.29 14.04
CA CYS A 3 0.40 -9.69 12.64
C CYS A 3 1.25 -8.72 11.83
N GLU A 4 2.20 -9.22 11.05
CA GLU A 4 2.97 -8.39 10.13
C GLU A 4 2.12 -7.88 8.96
N LYS A 5 2.56 -6.77 8.36
CA LYS A 5 2.02 -6.29 7.09
C LYS A 5 2.59 -7.12 5.93
N PRO A 6 1.86 -7.26 4.80
CA PRO A 6 0.45 -6.92 4.62
C PRO A 6 -0.45 -7.92 5.36
N LEU A 7 -1.47 -7.43 6.08
CA LEU A 7 -2.33 -8.26 6.94
C LEU A 7 -3.30 -9.16 6.16
N SER A 8 -3.79 -8.69 5.02
CA SER A 8 -4.86 -9.33 4.25
C SER A 8 -4.70 -9.03 2.77
N TYR A 9 -5.19 -9.93 1.93
CA TYR A 9 -5.15 -9.75 0.48
C TYR A 9 -6.15 -8.68 0.00
N ASN A 10 -7.35 -8.65 0.60
CA ASN A 10 -8.43 -7.74 0.23
C ASN A 10 -9.22 -7.20 1.44
N VAL A 11 -10.15 -6.28 1.18
CA VAL A 11 -10.98 -5.63 2.21
C VAL A 11 -11.90 -6.61 2.94
N GLU A 12 -12.37 -7.66 2.25
CA GLU A 12 -13.25 -8.66 2.86
C GLU A 12 -12.51 -9.47 3.93
N GLU A 13 -11.29 -9.91 3.63
CA GLU A 13 -10.43 -10.59 4.58
C GLU A 13 -10.08 -9.71 5.78
N ALA A 14 -9.76 -8.42 5.57
CA ALA A 14 -9.55 -7.48 6.66
C ALA A 14 -10.77 -7.39 7.59
N ARG A 15 -11.99 -7.37 7.03
CA ARG A 15 -13.24 -7.37 7.80
C ARG A 15 -13.42 -8.69 8.57
N LYS A 16 -13.14 -9.84 7.95
CA LYS A 16 -13.21 -11.16 8.58
C LYS A 16 -12.25 -11.27 9.77
N ILE A 17 -11.00 -10.82 9.61
CA ILE A 17 -10.00 -10.79 10.68
C ILE A 17 -10.48 -9.91 11.84
N ARG A 18 -11.03 -8.71 11.55
CA ARG A 18 -11.59 -7.82 12.57
C ARG A 18 -12.73 -8.48 13.35
N MET A 19 -13.64 -9.18 12.67
CA MET A 19 -14.75 -9.88 13.32
C MET A 19 -14.25 -11.03 14.20
N ALA A 20 -13.32 -11.84 13.70
CA ALA A 20 -12.73 -12.94 14.44
C ALA A 20 -12.00 -12.46 15.70
N ALA A 21 -11.22 -11.37 15.60
CA ALA A 21 -10.56 -10.78 16.76
C ALA A 21 -11.55 -10.30 17.84
N ARG A 22 -12.67 -9.72 17.41
CA ARG A 22 -13.76 -9.28 18.31
C ARG A 22 -14.45 -10.46 18.99
N GLU A 23 -14.78 -11.51 18.23
CA GLU A 23 -15.41 -12.72 18.75
C GLU A 23 -14.51 -13.43 19.76
N ALA A 24 -13.21 -13.55 19.45
CA ALA A 24 -12.23 -14.13 20.34
C ALA A 24 -11.87 -13.23 21.55
N ASN A 25 -12.35 -11.98 21.58
CA ASN A 25 -12.02 -10.98 22.60
C ASN A 25 -10.50 -10.81 22.82
N VAL A 26 -9.74 -10.72 21.72
CA VAL A 26 -8.28 -10.58 21.77
C VAL A 26 -7.84 -9.19 21.34
N VAL A 27 -6.78 -8.70 21.99
CA VAL A 27 -6.07 -7.50 21.54
C VAL A 27 -5.17 -7.87 20.36
N THR A 28 -5.28 -7.11 19.27
CA THR A 28 -4.48 -7.29 18.05
C THR A 28 -3.60 -6.08 17.79
N GLN A 29 -2.44 -6.30 17.17
CA GLN A 29 -1.55 -5.24 16.69
C GLN A 29 -1.06 -5.60 15.28
N MET A 30 -1.18 -4.67 14.35
CA MET A 30 -0.57 -4.79 13.03
C MET A 30 0.84 -4.20 13.05
N GLY A 31 1.79 -4.92 12.43
CA GLY A 31 3.18 -4.54 12.28
C GLY A 31 3.38 -3.42 11.27
N ILE A 32 3.02 -2.19 11.64
CA ILE A 32 3.35 -0.98 10.88
C ILE A 32 4.50 -0.27 11.59
N GLN A 33 5.73 -0.65 11.27
CA GLN A 33 6.96 -0.23 11.98
C GLN A 33 7.02 1.26 12.40
N ILE A 34 6.55 2.18 11.54
CA ILE A 34 6.69 3.63 11.73
C ILE A 34 5.65 4.19 12.72
N HIS A 35 4.49 3.56 12.85
CA HIS A 35 3.35 4.06 13.63
C HIS A 35 3.73 4.33 15.10
N SER A 36 4.58 3.48 15.67
CA SER A 36 5.01 3.60 17.07
C SER A 36 6.13 4.62 17.30
N GLY A 37 6.62 5.31 16.26
CA GLY A 37 7.67 6.31 16.38
C GLY A 37 7.17 7.69 16.85
N ASP A 38 8.08 8.50 17.41
CA ASP A 38 7.73 9.82 17.97
C ASP A 38 7.28 10.83 16.91
N ASN A 39 7.78 10.70 15.68
CA ASN A 39 7.43 11.61 14.60
C ASN A 39 5.93 11.59 14.27
N TYR A 40 5.31 10.40 14.20
CA TYR A 40 3.88 10.30 13.88
C TYR A 40 3.02 10.92 14.98
N ARG A 41 3.36 10.68 16.25
CA ARG A 41 2.67 11.31 17.39
C ARG A 41 2.72 12.83 17.32
N ARG A 42 3.90 13.40 17.05
CA ARG A 42 4.10 14.84 16.90
C ARG A 42 3.27 15.42 15.74
N VAL A 43 3.28 14.78 14.57
CA VAL A 43 2.50 15.24 13.41
C VAL A 43 1.00 15.19 13.72
N VAL A 44 0.52 14.09 14.31
CA VAL A 44 -0.89 13.93 14.69
C VAL A 44 -1.31 15.02 15.68
N GLU A 45 -0.48 15.32 16.68
CA GLU A 45 -0.75 16.40 17.64
C GLU A 45 -0.88 17.75 16.95
N LEU A 46 0.06 18.12 16.07
CA LEU A 46 0.04 19.40 15.33
C LEU A 46 -1.18 19.53 14.43
N ILE A 47 -1.56 18.47 13.72
CA ILE A 47 -2.73 18.46 12.83
C ILE A 47 -4.03 18.57 13.65
N ARG A 48 -4.11 17.85 14.78
CA ARG A 48 -5.32 17.85 15.62
C ARG A 48 -5.45 19.12 16.47
N SER A 49 -4.35 19.79 16.80
CA SER A 49 -4.38 21.10 17.46
C SER A 49 -4.80 22.23 16.52
N GLY A 50 -4.89 21.98 15.21
CA GLY A 50 -5.21 22.99 14.20
C GLY A 50 -4.05 23.91 13.86
N ALA A 51 -2.79 23.49 14.09
CA ALA A 51 -1.62 24.33 13.89
C ALA A 51 -1.46 24.87 12.46
N ILE A 52 -1.99 24.16 11.46
CA ILE A 52 -1.99 24.55 10.04
C ILE A 52 -3.39 24.84 9.50
N GLY A 53 -4.40 24.92 10.38
CA GLY A 53 -5.80 25.05 9.99
C GLY A 53 -6.40 23.75 9.42
N ASP A 54 -7.44 23.93 8.62
CA ASP A 54 -8.18 22.84 7.98
C ASP A 54 -7.38 22.25 6.80
N VAL A 55 -7.12 20.95 6.85
CA VAL A 55 -6.42 20.22 5.78
C VAL A 55 -7.45 19.71 4.77
N THR A 56 -7.37 20.21 3.54
CA THR A 56 -8.25 19.84 2.42
C THR A 56 -7.54 19.01 1.34
N GLU A 57 -6.21 18.91 1.40
CA GLU A 57 -5.41 18.09 0.50
C GLU A 57 -4.23 17.45 1.24
N ALA A 58 -3.94 16.18 0.94
CA ALA A 58 -2.79 15.46 1.47
C ALA A 58 -2.14 14.62 0.36
N HIS A 59 -0.81 14.59 0.34
CA HIS A 59 -0.04 13.78 -0.59
C HIS A 59 0.84 12.79 0.18
N VAL A 60 0.85 11.55 -0.28
CA VAL A 60 1.76 10.50 0.20
C VAL A 60 2.46 9.96 -1.04
N TRP A 61 3.79 9.99 -1.07
CA TRP A 61 4.55 9.54 -2.23
C TRP A 61 5.69 8.65 -1.82
N VAL A 62 6.03 7.62 -2.61
CA VAL A 62 7.22 6.81 -2.37
C VAL A 62 7.95 6.52 -3.68
N GLY A 63 9.27 6.64 -3.69
CA GLY A 63 10.09 6.36 -4.88
C GLY A 63 10.25 4.88 -5.22
N ARG A 64 9.56 3.97 -4.53
CA ARG A 64 9.63 2.52 -4.77
C ARG A 64 8.67 2.12 -5.89
N ALA A 65 9.14 1.29 -6.81
CA ALA A 65 8.40 0.90 -8.00
C ALA A 65 8.35 -0.63 -8.12
N TRP A 66 7.68 -1.34 -7.21
CA TRP A 66 7.44 -2.78 -7.36
C TRP A 66 6.25 -3.01 -8.25
N GLY A 67 6.51 -3.55 -9.44
CA GLY A 67 5.46 -3.83 -10.40
C GLY A 67 6.00 -4.12 -11.78
N ARG A 68 5.08 -4.07 -12.74
CA ARG A 68 5.33 -4.16 -14.17
C ARG A 68 6.06 -2.91 -14.65
N GLN A 69 7.27 -3.11 -15.14
CA GLN A 69 8.13 -2.07 -15.74
C GLN A 69 9.14 -2.72 -16.69
N ALA A 70 9.75 -1.93 -17.57
CA ALA A 70 10.85 -2.39 -18.42
C ALA A 70 12.12 -2.70 -17.59
N ALA A 71 13.06 -3.43 -18.19
CA ALA A 71 14.29 -3.82 -17.48
C ALA A 71 15.15 -2.60 -17.13
N GLU A 72 15.22 -1.63 -18.03
CA GLU A 72 15.94 -0.38 -17.84
C GLU A 72 15.31 0.45 -16.72
N GLU A 73 13.98 0.48 -16.64
CA GLU A 73 13.21 1.14 -15.58
C GLU A 73 13.39 0.44 -14.23
N ALA A 74 13.32 -0.89 -14.19
CA ALA A 74 13.59 -1.68 -13.01
C ALA A 74 14.99 -1.38 -12.45
N GLN A 75 16.00 -1.34 -13.32
CA GLN A 75 17.35 -0.98 -12.94
C GLN A 75 17.44 0.44 -12.39
N ALA A 76 16.83 1.43 -13.06
CA ALA A 76 16.81 2.82 -12.61
C ALA A 76 16.11 2.99 -11.24
N ASN A 77 15.06 2.20 -10.99
CA ASN A 77 14.28 2.20 -9.75
C ASN A 77 14.88 1.31 -8.65
N GLY A 78 15.96 0.59 -8.94
CA GLY A 78 16.58 -0.37 -8.01
C GLY A 78 15.69 -1.58 -7.68
N ASP A 79 14.80 -1.98 -8.58
CA ASP A 79 14.03 -3.22 -8.44
C ASP A 79 14.91 -4.42 -8.83
N ILE A 80 14.83 -5.48 -8.02
CA ILE A 80 15.59 -6.72 -8.19
C ILE A 80 14.94 -7.70 -9.17
N VAL A 81 13.75 -7.38 -9.67
CA VAL A 81 13.04 -8.19 -10.65
C VAL A 81 12.51 -7.29 -11.76
N SER A 82 12.72 -7.74 -13.00
CA SER A 82 12.13 -7.16 -14.20
C SER A 82 11.20 -8.19 -14.82
N VAL A 83 9.89 -7.94 -14.77
CA VAL A 83 8.88 -8.82 -15.35
C VAL A 83 7.74 -7.98 -15.91
N ARG A 84 7.33 -8.30 -17.14
CA ARG A 84 6.22 -7.60 -17.82
C ARG A 84 5.01 -8.47 -18.07
N GLU A 85 5.22 -9.78 -18.16
CA GLU A 85 4.22 -10.78 -18.47
C GLU A 85 4.49 -12.01 -17.60
N ARG A 86 3.51 -12.91 -17.48
CA ARG A 86 3.72 -14.21 -16.85
C ARG A 86 4.85 -14.96 -17.58
N PRO A 87 5.86 -15.52 -16.87
CA PRO A 87 6.88 -16.31 -17.54
C PRO A 87 6.29 -17.61 -18.11
N GLU A 88 6.86 -18.06 -19.22
CA GLU A 88 6.52 -19.35 -19.81
C GLU A 88 7.30 -20.48 -19.14
N GLY A 89 6.73 -21.69 -19.15
CA GLY A 89 7.38 -22.89 -18.64
C GLY A 89 7.39 -22.97 -17.10
N SER A 90 8.39 -23.68 -16.58
CA SER A 90 8.55 -23.95 -15.15
C SER A 90 10.02 -24.11 -14.79
N GLU A 91 10.41 -23.62 -13.62
CA GLU A 91 11.69 -23.94 -12.99
C GLU A 91 11.52 -25.08 -11.97
N PRO A 92 12.60 -25.80 -11.60
CA PRO A 92 12.56 -26.73 -10.47
C PRO A 92 12.20 -26.00 -9.17
N VAL A 93 11.25 -26.56 -8.41
CA VAL A 93 10.90 -26.04 -7.07
C VAL A 93 12.12 -26.20 -6.15
N PRO A 94 12.57 -25.14 -5.44
CA PRO A 94 13.67 -25.22 -4.49
C PRO A 94 13.44 -26.29 -3.42
N GLU A 95 14.51 -26.96 -3.01
CA GLU A 95 14.44 -27.94 -1.92
C GLU A 95 13.87 -27.31 -0.65
N GLY A 96 12.89 -27.99 -0.04
CA GLY A 96 12.19 -27.51 1.16
C GLY A 96 11.05 -26.52 0.92
N LEU A 97 10.80 -26.10 -0.33
CA LEU A 97 9.60 -25.32 -0.67
C LEU A 97 8.46 -26.24 -1.10
N ASP A 98 7.39 -26.30 -0.32
CA ASP A 98 6.12 -26.84 -0.77
C ASP A 98 5.38 -25.77 -1.58
N TRP A 99 5.41 -25.92 -2.90
CA TRP A 99 4.86 -24.93 -3.82
C TRP A 99 3.33 -24.88 -3.79
N ASP A 100 2.66 -26.02 -3.62
CA ASP A 100 1.20 -26.07 -3.51
C ASP A 100 0.75 -25.33 -2.25
N LEU A 101 1.42 -25.60 -1.13
CA LEU A 101 1.16 -24.89 0.12
C LEU A 101 1.47 -23.38 0.02
N TRP A 102 2.54 -22.99 -0.66
CA TRP A 102 2.90 -21.58 -0.83
C TRP A 102 1.91 -20.82 -1.72
N ILE A 103 1.46 -21.41 -2.83
CA ILE A 103 0.42 -20.84 -3.69
C ILE A 103 -0.88 -20.67 -2.92
N GLY A 104 -1.23 -21.65 -2.08
CA GLY A 104 -2.42 -21.62 -1.25
C GLY A 104 -3.69 -21.45 -2.09
N PRO A 105 -4.57 -20.49 -1.78
CA PRO A 105 -5.85 -20.33 -2.45
C PRO A 105 -5.76 -19.65 -3.84
N ALA A 106 -4.59 -19.16 -4.24
CA ALA A 106 -4.41 -18.51 -5.53
C ALA A 106 -4.51 -19.52 -6.69
N PRO A 107 -4.84 -19.09 -7.92
CA PRO A 107 -4.82 -19.96 -9.08
C PRO A 107 -3.45 -20.63 -9.26
N MET A 108 -3.46 -21.97 -9.31
CA MET A 108 -2.26 -22.79 -9.46
C MET A 108 -1.48 -22.39 -10.72
N ARG A 109 -0.16 -22.25 -10.56
CA ARG A 109 0.79 -21.97 -11.64
C ARG A 109 2.10 -22.71 -11.40
N PRO A 110 2.87 -23.05 -12.45
CA PRO A 110 4.19 -23.64 -12.26
C PRO A 110 5.12 -22.70 -11.48
N PHE A 111 6.06 -23.28 -10.74
CA PHE A 111 7.07 -22.50 -10.04
C PHE A 111 7.96 -21.73 -11.03
N HIS A 112 8.28 -20.50 -10.65
CA HIS A 112 9.31 -19.69 -11.28
C HIS A 112 9.88 -18.70 -10.25
N SER A 113 11.19 -18.46 -10.34
CA SER A 113 11.94 -17.53 -9.49
C SER A 113 11.47 -16.07 -9.51
N VAL A 114 10.51 -15.67 -10.34
CA VAL A 114 9.90 -14.32 -10.34
C VAL A 114 8.83 -14.16 -9.25
N TYR A 115 8.39 -15.25 -8.63
CA TYR A 115 7.43 -15.25 -7.53
C TYR A 115 8.14 -15.33 -6.17
N PHE A 116 9.14 -16.19 -6.06
CA PHE A 116 9.80 -16.54 -4.79
C PHE A 116 11.34 -16.52 -4.94
N PRO A 117 12.10 -16.18 -3.87
CA PRO A 117 11.66 -15.70 -2.54
C PRO A 117 11.09 -14.28 -2.57
N GLY A 118 10.51 -13.85 -1.45
CA GLY A 118 10.09 -12.46 -1.25
C GLY A 118 11.26 -11.48 -1.39
N PRO A 119 11.03 -10.22 -1.79
CA PRO A 119 9.72 -9.54 -1.99
C PRO A 119 9.15 -9.66 -3.42
N LYS A 120 9.58 -10.65 -4.21
CA LYS A 120 9.24 -10.73 -5.64
C LYS A 120 7.74 -10.90 -5.91
N TRP A 121 7.04 -11.68 -5.07
CA TRP A 121 5.61 -11.95 -5.20
C TRP A 121 4.71 -10.71 -5.06
N TYR A 122 5.14 -9.63 -4.39
CA TYR A 122 4.30 -8.45 -4.16
C TYR A 122 3.68 -7.86 -5.42
N ARG A 123 4.37 -7.97 -6.56
CA ARG A 123 3.94 -7.39 -7.84
C ARG A 123 2.77 -8.14 -8.49
N TRP A 124 2.45 -9.35 -8.05
CA TRP A 124 1.45 -10.19 -8.70
C TRP A 124 0.13 -10.08 -7.98
N TRP A 125 -0.94 -9.72 -8.70
CA TRP A 125 -2.25 -9.49 -8.10
C TRP A 125 -2.73 -10.67 -7.27
N ASP A 126 -2.43 -11.93 -7.63
CA ASP A 126 -2.86 -13.07 -6.82
C ASP A 126 -2.16 -13.20 -5.45
N PHE A 127 -1.05 -12.50 -5.23
CA PHE A 127 -0.27 -12.57 -3.99
C PHE A 127 -0.16 -11.22 -3.27
N GLY A 128 -0.18 -10.10 -4.00
CA GLY A 128 -0.02 -8.75 -3.47
C GLY A 128 -0.46 -7.66 -4.45
N ASN A 129 -0.25 -6.40 -4.08
CA ASN A 129 -0.74 -5.23 -4.83
C ASN A 129 0.38 -4.23 -5.18
N GLY A 130 1.58 -4.73 -5.46
CA GLY A 130 2.77 -3.94 -5.79
C GLY A 130 3.24 -3.05 -4.64
N THR A 131 3.80 -1.89 -4.98
CA THR A 131 4.27 -0.90 -3.99
C THR A 131 3.19 -0.51 -2.98
N MET A 132 1.94 -0.36 -3.42
CA MET A 132 0.83 0.04 -2.56
C MET A 132 0.62 -0.95 -1.39
N SER A 133 0.61 -2.27 -1.64
CA SER A 133 0.41 -3.23 -0.53
C SER A 133 1.51 -3.20 0.50
N ASP A 134 2.77 -3.05 0.07
CA ASP A 134 3.89 -3.21 0.98
C ASP A 134 4.28 -1.89 1.68
N LEU A 135 4.22 -0.73 0.99
CA LEU A 135 4.57 0.57 1.58
C LEU A 135 3.37 1.49 1.80
N GLY A 136 2.29 1.31 1.04
CA GLY A 136 1.08 2.11 1.21
C GLY A 136 0.49 1.95 2.61
N SER A 137 0.53 0.73 3.18
CA SER A 137 0.10 0.49 4.57
C SER A 137 0.97 1.20 5.61
N HIS A 138 2.25 1.45 5.32
CA HIS A 138 3.13 2.20 6.21
C HIS A 138 2.90 3.71 6.12
N TRP A 139 2.71 4.25 4.92
CA TRP A 139 2.80 5.71 4.72
C TRP A 139 1.42 6.37 4.70
N ASN A 140 0.37 5.67 4.25
CA ASN A 140 -1.01 6.16 4.37
C ASN A 140 -1.55 6.10 5.80
N ASP A 141 -0.90 5.35 6.69
CA ASP A 141 -1.25 5.30 8.11
C ASP A 141 -1.22 6.69 8.77
N LEU A 142 -0.20 7.50 8.50
CA LEU A 142 -0.08 8.84 9.08
C LEU A 142 -1.27 9.77 8.74
N PRO A 143 -1.61 10.03 7.46
CA PRO A 143 -2.77 10.87 7.16
C PRO A 143 -4.07 10.23 7.66
N PHE A 144 -4.20 8.90 7.60
CA PHE A 144 -5.40 8.23 8.13
C PHE A 144 -5.58 8.49 9.63
N TRP A 145 -4.50 8.43 10.41
CA TRP A 145 -4.52 8.68 11.83
C TRP A 145 -4.64 10.17 12.16
N ALA A 146 -3.80 11.03 11.57
CA ALA A 146 -3.75 12.45 11.86
C ALA A 146 -5.05 13.17 11.50
N LEU A 147 -5.64 12.81 10.35
CA LEU A 147 -6.85 13.44 9.82
C LEU A 147 -8.11 12.70 10.26
N GLU A 148 -8.01 11.58 10.97
CA GLU A 148 -9.17 10.81 11.44
C GLU A 148 -10.06 10.40 10.25
N LEU A 149 -9.45 9.72 9.27
CA LEU A 149 -10.12 9.22 8.08
C LEU A 149 -10.88 7.92 8.35
N ASP A 150 -11.81 7.58 7.46
CA ASP A 150 -12.53 6.31 7.41
C ASP A 150 -12.51 5.80 5.96
N ALA A 151 -13.60 5.22 5.44
CA ALA A 151 -13.71 4.86 4.03
C ALA A 151 -13.83 6.11 3.13
N PRO A 152 -13.10 6.16 1.99
CA PRO A 152 -13.29 7.18 0.98
C PRO A 152 -14.66 7.04 0.28
N ALA A 153 -15.19 8.14 -0.24
CA ALA A 153 -16.38 8.13 -1.09
C ALA A 153 -16.08 7.63 -2.51
N SER A 154 -14.90 7.93 -3.03
CA SER A 154 -14.42 7.41 -4.32
C SER A 154 -12.91 7.24 -4.32
N VAL A 155 -12.45 6.38 -5.23
CA VAL A 155 -11.03 6.19 -5.53
C VAL A 155 -10.87 6.18 -7.05
N GLU A 156 -9.96 7.00 -7.56
CA GLU A 156 -9.57 7.03 -8.97
C GLU A 156 -8.08 6.75 -9.11
N ALA A 157 -7.72 5.80 -9.97
CA ALA A 157 -6.33 5.39 -10.18
C ALA A 157 -5.86 5.81 -11.57
N PHE A 158 -4.61 6.27 -11.63
CA PHE A 158 -3.95 6.75 -12.83
C PHE A 158 -2.61 6.05 -12.98
N GLY A 159 -2.28 5.65 -14.20
CA GLY A 159 -1.04 4.94 -14.48
C GLY A 159 -1.06 4.33 -15.88
N PRO A 160 -0.12 3.41 -16.16
CA PRO A 160 -0.10 2.68 -17.42
C PRO A 160 -1.38 1.82 -17.57
N PRO A 161 -1.67 1.33 -18.79
CA PRO A 161 -2.76 0.39 -19.02
C PRO A 161 -2.69 -0.79 -18.03
N PRO A 162 -3.82 -1.16 -17.40
CA PRO A 162 -3.84 -2.21 -16.39
C PRO A 162 -3.42 -3.54 -16.99
N HIS A 163 -2.68 -4.32 -16.22
CA HIS A 163 -2.34 -5.69 -16.54
C HIS A 163 -3.16 -6.64 -15.65
N SER A 164 -3.63 -7.75 -16.22
CA SER A 164 -4.54 -8.68 -15.53
C SER A 164 -3.90 -9.41 -14.35
N GLU A 165 -2.57 -9.48 -14.29
CA GLU A 165 -1.85 -10.25 -13.27
C GLU A 165 -0.79 -9.48 -12.47
N ILE A 166 -0.39 -8.29 -12.93
CA ILE A 166 0.79 -7.60 -12.38
C ILE A 166 0.43 -6.16 -12.08
N ALA A 167 0.77 -5.71 -10.87
CA ALA A 167 0.60 -4.34 -10.43
C ALA A 167 1.46 -3.35 -11.24
N PRO A 168 1.00 -2.13 -11.51
CA PRO A 168 1.84 -1.12 -12.13
C PRO A 168 2.98 -0.71 -11.18
N ALA A 169 4.19 -0.57 -11.71
CA ALA A 169 5.34 -0.13 -10.90
C ALA A 169 5.16 1.34 -10.47
N SER A 170 4.78 2.21 -11.41
CA SER A 170 4.44 3.61 -11.17
C SER A 170 2.95 3.85 -11.37
N MET A 171 2.31 4.53 -10.42
CA MET A 171 0.92 4.95 -10.49
C MET A 171 0.63 6.03 -9.44
N ARG A 172 -0.51 6.70 -9.55
CA ARG A 172 -1.09 7.48 -8.47
C ARG A 172 -2.55 7.10 -8.25
N ALA A 173 -3.03 7.21 -7.01
CA ALA A 173 -4.42 6.99 -6.66
C ALA A 173 -4.94 8.19 -5.87
N VAL A 174 -6.10 8.72 -6.28
CA VAL A 174 -6.78 9.84 -5.65
C VAL A 174 -7.96 9.30 -4.87
N TYR A 175 -8.01 9.63 -3.58
CA TYR A 175 -9.06 9.24 -2.64
C TYR A 175 -9.83 10.49 -2.23
N GLU A 176 -11.13 10.49 -2.46
CA GLU A 176 -12.01 11.59 -2.06
C GLU A 176 -12.73 11.26 -0.76
N TYR A 177 -12.55 12.09 0.26
CA TYR A 177 -13.21 11.97 1.55
C TYR A 177 -14.22 13.11 1.72
N PRO A 178 -15.48 12.80 2.04
CA PRO A 178 -16.46 13.83 2.34
C PRO A 178 -16.13 14.54 3.66
N ALA A 179 -16.74 15.70 3.87
CA ALA A 179 -16.76 16.32 5.19
C ALA A 179 -17.37 15.33 6.20
N ARG A 180 -16.75 15.22 7.38
CA ARG A 180 -17.09 14.20 8.37
C ARG A 180 -17.19 14.79 9.77
N LYS A 181 -18.20 14.36 10.50
CA LYS A 181 -18.37 14.68 11.92
C LYS A 181 -17.68 13.60 12.76
N LEU A 182 -16.75 14.02 13.58
CA LEU A 182 -15.99 13.14 14.46
C LEU A 182 -16.79 12.81 15.73
N ALA A 183 -16.38 11.75 16.42
CA ALA A 183 -16.95 11.37 17.71
C ALA A 183 -16.78 12.47 18.78
N SER A 184 -15.75 13.31 18.65
CA SER A 184 -15.53 14.50 19.48
C SER A 184 -16.55 15.62 19.25
N GLY A 185 -17.37 15.53 18.20
CA GLY A 185 -18.30 16.57 17.77
C GLY A 185 -17.71 17.58 16.80
N GLN A 186 -16.39 17.61 16.61
CA GLN A 186 -15.71 18.42 15.60
C GLN A 186 -16.09 17.95 14.18
N THR A 187 -16.26 18.90 13.26
CA THR A 187 -16.38 18.60 11.83
C THR A 187 -15.04 18.82 11.15
N ARG A 188 -14.58 17.84 10.39
CA ARG A 188 -13.44 17.98 9.47
C ARG A 188 -13.96 18.27 8.06
N PRO A 189 -13.27 19.09 7.25
CA PRO A 189 -13.66 19.38 5.88
C PRO A 189 -13.56 18.13 4.99
N ALA A 190 -14.09 18.26 3.78
CA ALA A 190 -13.77 17.34 2.69
C ALA A 190 -12.27 17.40 2.40
N LEU A 191 -11.70 16.27 1.99
CA LEU A 191 -10.26 16.09 1.81
C LEU A 191 -10.00 15.22 0.59
N THR A 192 -9.07 15.65 -0.25
CA THR A 192 -8.45 14.81 -1.27
C THR A 192 -7.12 14.25 -0.73
N LEU A 193 -6.96 12.93 -0.73
CA LEU A 193 -5.69 12.27 -0.43
C LEU A 193 -5.15 11.64 -1.72
N THR A 194 -3.92 11.95 -2.10
CA THR A 194 -3.27 11.35 -3.28
C THR A 194 -2.06 10.50 -2.87
N TRP A 195 -2.12 9.21 -3.20
CA TRP A 195 -0.96 8.32 -3.19
C TRP A 195 -0.19 8.42 -4.50
N HIS A 196 1.14 8.45 -4.43
CA HIS A 196 2.05 8.38 -5.57
C HIS A 196 3.09 7.29 -5.33
N GLN A 197 3.43 6.53 -6.36
CA GLN A 197 4.51 5.54 -6.30
C GLN A 197 5.39 5.52 -7.55
N GLY A 198 6.61 5.05 -7.35
CA GLY A 198 7.62 4.92 -8.40
C GLY A 198 8.05 6.29 -8.89
N THR A 199 7.77 6.57 -10.16
CA THR A 199 8.13 7.84 -10.82
C THR A 199 7.09 8.95 -10.60
N GLU A 200 5.90 8.62 -10.11
CA GLU A 200 4.88 9.62 -9.76
C GLU A 200 5.28 10.34 -8.46
N ARG A 201 5.15 11.67 -8.46
CA ARG A 201 5.40 12.53 -7.30
C ARG A 201 4.45 13.73 -7.31
N PRO A 202 4.21 14.38 -6.15
CA PRO A 202 3.48 15.63 -6.10
C PRO A 202 4.16 16.70 -6.97
N PRO A 203 3.42 17.51 -7.75
CA PRO A 203 4.00 18.57 -8.58
C PRO A 203 4.93 19.50 -7.82
N GLN A 204 4.60 19.82 -6.56
CA GLN A 204 5.36 20.70 -5.67
C GLN A 204 6.71 20.12 -5.24
N VAL A 205 6.88 18.80 -5.30
CA VAL A 205 8.19 18.15 -5.08
C VAL A 205 9.01 18.24 -6.37
N LEU A 206 8.36 18.06 -7.53
CA LEU A 206 9.03 18.12 -8.83
C LEU A 206 9.53 19.52 -9.19
N ASP A 207 8.82 20.58 -8.77
CA ASP A 207 9.22 21.97 -8.98
C ASP A 207 10.11 22.54 -7.87
N GLY A 208 10.38 21.75 -6.81
CA GLY A 208 11.24 22.12 -5.69
C GLY A 208 10.61 23.08 -4.67
N THR A 209 9.30 23.32 -4.75
CA THR A 209 8.55 24.11 -3.75
C THR A 209 8.55 23.44 -2.38
N VAL A 210 8.53 22.10 -2.35
CA VAL A 210 8.61 21.27 -1.15
C VAL A 210 9.85 20.38 -1.24
N PRO A 211 10.64 20.24 -0.15
CA PRO A 211 11.77 19.31 -0.12
C PRO A 211 11.33 17.86 -0.38
N ASP A 212 12.20 17.07 -1.01
CA ASP A 212 12.04 15.61 -1.16
C ASP A 212 12.33 14.87 0.15
#